data_AF-A0A258B511-F1
#
_entry.id   AF-A0A258B511-F1
#
_cell.length_a   1.000
_cell.length_b   1.000
_cell.length_c   1.000
_cell.angle_alpha   90.00
_cell.angle_beta   90.00
_cell.angle_gamma   90.00
#
_symmetry.space_group_name_H-M   'P 1'
#
loop_
_entity.id
_entity.type
_entity.pdbx_description
1 polymer ?
#
loop_
_entity_poly.entity_id
_entity_poly.type
_entity_poly.pdbx_seq_one_letter_code
_entity_poly.pdbx_strand_id
1 'polypeptide(L)'
;MQSPGLASSLEVIEAAAAGAGLEARFPFFDKRVVEFCLSLPSEAKLDQGHVRLILRQAMEGVLPPKVQWRRSKFDFAPHIATGLLAHHDDLMREV
;
A
#
# COMPACT_ATOMS: atom_id res chain seq x y z
N MET A 1 -0.90 2.43 -23.30
CA MET A 1 -0.59 1.19 -22.58
C MET A 1 -1.02 1.35 -21.13
N GLN A 2 -2.30 1.12 -20.81
CA GLN A 2 -2.76 1.07 -19.41
C GLN A 2 -2.33 -0.29 -18.87
N SER A 3 -1.39 -0.31 -17.93
CA SER A 3 -1.03 -1.56 -17.25
C SER A 3 -2.22 -2.00 -16.38
N PRO A 4 -2.80 -3.19 -16.59
CA PRO A 4 -3.96 -3.66 -15.83
C PRO A 4 -3.64 -3.94 -14.35
N GLY A 5 -2.37 -3.92 -13.95
CA GLY A 5 -1.93 -4.37 -12.62
C GLY A 5 -2.63 -3.67 -11.45
N LEU A 6 -3.00 -2.38 -11.58
CA LEU A 6 -3.71 -1.68 -10.52
C LEU A 6 -5.16 -2.15 -10.39
N ALA A 7 -5.88 -2.27 -11.51
CA ALA A 7 -7.28 -2.70 -11.52
C ALA A 7 -7.41 -4.13 -11.01
N SER A 8 -6.56 -5.05 -11.50
CA SER A 8 -6.55 -6.45 -11.05
C SER A 8 -6.20 -6.57 -9.56
N SER A 9 -5.32 -5.71 -9.04
CA SER A 9 -5.01 -5.72 -7.59
C SER A 9 -6.21 -5.33 -6.74
N LEU A 10 -6.98 -4.32 -7.17
CA LEU A 10 -8.19 -3.91 -6.46
C LEU A 10 -9.26 -5.01 -6.51
N GLU A 11 -9.46 -5.65 -7.67
CA GLU A 11 -10.37 -6.79 -7.83
C GLU A 11 -10.02 -7.95 -6.89
N VAL A 12 -8.74 -8.31 -6.81
CA VAL A 12 -8.27 -9.39 -5.91
C VAL A 12 -8.54 -9.04 -4.45
N ILE A 13 -8.29 -7.78 -4.03
CA ILE A 13 -8.54 -7.35 -2.66
C ILE A 13 -10.04 -7.36 -2.34
N GLU A 14 -10.89 -6.89 -3.27
CA GLU A 14 -12.35 -6.93 -3.13
C GLU A 14 -12.87 -8.36 -3.01
N ALA A 15 -12.43 -9.27 -3.89
CA ALA A 15 -12.82 -10.67 -3.84
C ALA A 15 -12.44 -11.34 -2.51
N ALA A 16 -11.23 -11.06 -2.01
CA ALA A 16 -10.77 -11.55 -0.71
C ALA A 16 -11.59 -10.99 0.45
N ALA A 17 -11.92 -9.69 0.43
CA ALA A 17 -12.75 -9.06 1.44
C ALA A 17 -14.17 -9.62 1.45
N ALA A 18 -14.79 -9.76 0.28
CA ALA A 18 -16.13 -10.33 0.13
C ALA A 18 -16.19 -11.78 0.63
N GLY A 19 -15.15 -12.59 0.35
CA GLY A 19 -15.03 -13.95 0.89
C GLY A 19 -14.95 -14.01 2.42
N ALA A 20 -14.47 -12.94 3.05
CA ALA A 20 -14.45 -12.77 4.50
C ALA A 20 -15.69 -12.05 5.06
N GLY A 21 -16.69 -11.73 4.23
CA GLY A 21 -17.88 -10.96 4.65
C GLY A 21 -17.59 -9.48 4.98
N LEU A 22 -16.50 -8.94 4.44
CA LEU A 22 -16.05 -7.56 4.65
C LEU A 22 -16.24 -6.73 3.38
N GLU A 23 -16.39 -5.42 3.54
CA GLU A 23 -16.36 -4.45 2.45
C GLU A 23 -15.02 -3.70 2.48
N ALA A 24 -14.23 -3.82 1.41
CA ALA A 24 -13.00 -3.05 1.29
C ALA A 24 -13.31 -1.60 0.90
N ARG A 25 -12.57 -0.65 1.49
CA ARG A 25 -12.67 0.78 1.16
C ARG A 25 -11.29 1.29 0.79
N PHE A 26 -11.24 2.11 -0.26
CA PHE A 26 -9.99 2.66 -0.78
C PHE A 26 -9.99 4.20 -0.74
N PRO A 27 -9.84 4.85 0.44
CA PRO A 27 -9.94 6.31 0.56
C PRO A 27 -9.00 7.10 -0.35
N PHE A 28 -7.81 6.57 -0.66
CA PHE A 28 -6.86 7.21 -1.58
C PHE A 28 -7.24 7.11 -3.06
N PHE A 29 -8.26 6.31 -3.40
CA PHE A 29 -8.86 6.22 -4.73
C PHE A 29 -10.14 7.06 -4.86
N ASP A 30 -10.51 7.85 -3.84
CA ASP A 30 -11.57 8.85 -3.99
C ASP A 30 -11.16 9.85 -5.09
N LYS A 31 -12.11 10.11 -6.01
CA LYS A 31 -11.89 10.98 -7.16
C LYS A 31 -11.31 12.35 -6.75
N ARG A 32 -11.82 12.95 -5.68
CA ARG A 32 -11.40 14.29 -5.23
C ARG A 32 -9.96 14.28 -4.74
N VAL A 33 -9.55 13.21 -4.05
CA VAL A 33 -8.18 13.03 -3.57
C VAL A 33 -7.23 12.86 -4.74
N VAL A 34 -7.63 12.08 -5.75
CA VAL A 34 -6.83 11.87 -6.97
C VAL A 34 -6.68 13.18 -7.74
N GLU A 35 -7.78 13.90 -7.99
CA GLU A 35 -7.78 15.20 -8.68
C GLU A 35 -6.90 16.22 -7.97
N PHE A 36 -7.02 16.33 -6.64
CA PHE A 36 -6.13 17.17 -5.83
C PHE A 36 -4.67 16.77 -6.01
N CYS A 37 -4.34 15.48 -5.88
CA CYS A 37 -2.97 15.00 -6.07
C CYS A 37 -2.43 15.29 -7.48
N LEU A 38 -3.28 15.25 -8.51
CA LEU A 38 -2.90 15.57 -9.88
C LEU A 38 -2.64 17.07 -10.08
N SER A 39 -3.35 17.94 -9.36
CA SER A 39 -3.13 19.41 -9.43
C SER A 39 -1.85 19.90 -8.74
N LEU A 40 -1.23 19.08 -7.89
CA LEU A 40 -0.07 19.49 -7.09
C LEU A 40 1.22 19.54 -7.92
N PRO A 41 2.11 20.51 -7.64
CA PRO A 41 3.45 20.53 -8.21
C PRO A 41 4.26 19.31 -7.74
N SER A 42 5.29 18.94 -8.51
CA SER A 42 6.07 17.72 -8.27
C SER A 42 6.81 17.74 -6.93
N GLU A 43 7.26 18.92 -6.49
CA GLU A 43 7.98 19.17 -5.24
C GLU A 43 7.11 18.83 -4.02
N ALA A 44 5.79 19.00 -4.12
CA ALA A 44 4.86 18.59 -3.07
C ALA A 44 4.79 17.06 -2.91
N LYS A 45 5.17 16.30 -3.95
CA LYS A 45 5.17 14.83 -3.95
C LYS A 45 6.54 14.27 -3.58
N LEU A 46 7.61 14.94 -3.99
CA LEU A 46 8.99 14.53 -3.76
C LEU A 46 9.88 15.77 -3.59
N ASP A 47 10.47 15.91 -2.42
CA ASP A 47 11.50 16.91 -2.16
C ASP A 47 12.47 16.39 -1.09
N GLN A 48 13.75 16.77 -1.19
CA GLN A 48 14.85 16.35 -0.32
C GLN A 48 14.91 14.83 -0.03
N GLY A 49 14.59 14.01 -1.04
CA GLY A 49 14.56 12.54 -0.92
C GLY A 49 13.37 11.97 -0.15
N HIS A 50 12.39 12.80 0.21
CA HIS A 50 11.15 12.37 0.85
C HIS A 50 10.02 12.21 -0.16
N VAL A 51 9.67 10.97 -0.49
CA VAL A 51 8.45 10.66 -1.24
C VAL A 51 7.20 10.91 -0.39
N ARG A 52 6.10 11.29 -1.06
CA ARG A 52 4.79 11.59 -0.48
C ARG A 52 4.87 12.74 0.54
N LEU A 53 5.69 13.77 0.25
CA LEU A 53 5.98 14.84 1.21
C LEU A 53 4.72 15.53 1.73
N ILE A 54 3.78 15.92 0.86
CA ILE A 54 2.53 16.55 1.26
C ILE A 54 1.70 15.67 2.22
N LEU A 55 1.68 14.35 2.00
CA LEU A 55 0.98 13.44 2.91
C LEU A 55 1.67 13.38 4.27
N ARG A 56 3.00 13.43 4.31
CA ARG A 56 3.76 13.46 5.58
C ARG A 56 3.49 14.75 6.34
N GLN A 57 3.47 15.89 5.66
CA GLN A 57 3.15 17.19 6.25
C GLN A 57 1.71 17.22 6.78
N ALA A 58 0.74 16.70 6.00
CA ALA A 58 -0.66 16.64 6.42
C ALA A 58 -0.89 15.75 7.66
N MET A 59 0.03 14.85 7.98
CA MET A 59 -0.04 13.95 9.15
C MET A 59 0.70 14.48 10.38
N GLU A 60 1.23 15.70 10.35
CA GLU A 60 1.82 16.35 11.52
C GLU A 60 0.80 16.39 12.68
N GLY A 61 1.21 15.96 13.86
CA GLY A 61 0.32 15.85 15.04
C GLY A 61 -0.69 14.69 14.99
N VAL A 62 -0.85 14.00 13.86
CA VAL A 62 -1.71 12.81 13.73
C VAL A 62 -0.90 11.52 13.91
N LEU A 63 0.29 11.46 13.31
CA LEU A 63 1.18 10.29 13.41
C LEU A 63 2.39 10.58 14.31
N PRO A 64 2.93 9.57 15.01
CA PRO A 64 4.22 9.70 15.69
C PRO A 64 5.32 10.08 14.69
N PRO A 65 6.25 10.99 15.02
CA PRO A 65 7.30 11.45 14.10
C PRO A 65 8.12 10.30 13.49
N LYS A 66 8.39 9.25 14.27
CA LYS A 66 9.11 8.05 13.80
C LYS A 66 8.41 7.31 12.66
N VAL A 67 7.07 7.38 12.59
CA VAL A 67 6.26 6.77 11.52
C VAL A 67 6.13 7.75 10.36
N GLN A 68 5.77 9.00 10.66
CA GLN A 68 5.58 10.08 9.69
C GLN A 68 6.81 10.30 8.80
N TRP A 69 8.01 10.24 9.37
CA TRP A 69 9.27 10.51 8.66
C TRP A 69 10.07 9.27 8.26
N ARG A 70 9.50 8.07 8.42
CA ARG A 70 10.14 6.82 8.03
C ARG A 70 10.44 6.80 6.52
N ARG A 71 11.70 6.53 6.18
CA ARG A 71 12.20 6.47 4.80
C ARG A 71 12.10 5.08 4.18
N SER A 72 12.30 4.04 4.98
CA SER A 72 12.25 2.65 4.52
C SER A 72 10.81 2.14 4.39
N LYS A 73 10.61 1.16 3.50
CA LYS A 73 9.45 0.26 3.52
C LYS A 73 9.87 -1.03 4.20
N PHE A 74 8.92 -1.74 4.79
CA PHE A 74 9.18 -3.10 5.24
C PHE A 74 9.21 -4.00 4.00
N ASP A 75 10.15 -4.92 3.95
CA ASP A 75 10.23 -5.93 2.91
C ASP A 75 9.70 -7.25 3.45
N PHE A 76 8.58 -7.72 2.90
CA PHE A 76 7.96 -8.97 3.30
C PHE A 76 8.60 -10.19 2.62
N ALA A 77 9.34 -10.01 1.53
CA ALA A 77 9.89 -11.11 0.74
C ALA A 77 10.73 -12.11 1.55
N PRO A 78 11.72 -11.71 2.38
CA PRO A 78 12.51 -12.67 3.14
C PRO A 78 11.66 -13.46 4.14
N HIS A 79 10.67 -12.82 4.79
CA HIS A 79 9.80 -13.48 5.75
C HIS A 79 8.86 -14.50 5.10
N ILE A 80 8.30 -14.15 3.94
CA ILE A 80 7.49 -15.07 3.13
C ILE A 80 8.34 -16.25 2.68
N ALA A 81 9.56 -16.01 2.17
CA ALA A 81 10.45 -17.07 1.72
C ALA A 81 10.84 -18.03 2.85
N THR A 82 11.20 -17.50 4.02
CA THR A 82 11.51 -18.33 5.20
C THR A 82 10.31 -19.16 5.62
N GLY A 83 9.11 -18.57 5.68
CA GLY A 83 7.89 -19.29 6.04
C GLY A 83 7.56 -20.41 5.04
N LEU A 84 7.63 -20.13 3.75
CA LEU A 84 7.40 -21.13 2.70
C LEU A 84 8.40 -22.28 2.81
N LEU A 85 9.70 -22.00 2.94
CA LEU A 85 10.73 -23.05 3.04
C LEU A 85 10.56 -23.91 4.29
N ALA A 86 10.26 -23.29 5.42
CA ALA A 86 10.12 -23.98 6.70
C ALA A 86 8.87 -24.86 6.79
N HIS A 87 7.81 -24.54 6.03
CA HIS A 87 6.51 -25.19 6.14
C HIS A 87 6.03 -25.86 4.84
N HIS A 88 6.88 -25.98 3.82
CA HIS A 88 6.47 -26.45 2.49
C HIS A 88 5.83 -27.84 2.52
N ASP A 89 6.38 -28.78 3.29
CA ASP A 89 5.87 -30.16 3.38
C ASP A 89 4.45 -30.22 3.94
N ASP A 90 4.13 -29.39 4.94
CA ASP A 90 2.80 -29.37 5.56
C ASP A 90 1.79 -28.67 4.66
N LEU A 91 2.18 -27.55 4.04
CA LEU A 91 1.33 -26.81 3.10
C LEU A 91 0.94 -27.66 1.88
N MET A 92 1.86 -28.48 1.36
CA MET A 92 1.60 -29.34 0.20
C MET A 92 0.72 -30.56 0.52
N ARG A 93 0.51 -30.89 1.80
CA ARG A 93 -0.38 -31.98 2.22
C ARG A 93 -1.85 -31.53 2.36
N GLU A 94 -2.10 -30.23 2.49
CA GLU A 94 -3.44 -29.66 2.65
C GLU A 94 -4.12 -29.29 1.30
N VAL A 95 -3.40 -29.46 0.19
CA VAL A 95 -3.87 -29.22 -1.20
C VAL A 95 -4.19 -30.56 -1.87
#